data_AF-A0A7K0ZF27-F1
#
_entry.id   AF-A0A7K0ZF27-F1
#
_cell.length_a   1.000
_cell.length_b   1.000
_cell.length_c   1.000
_cell.angle_alpha   90.00
_cell.angle_beta   90.00
_cell.angle_gamma   90.00
#
_symmetry.space_group_name_H-M   'P 1'
#
loop_
_entity.id
_entity.type
_entity.pdbx_description
1 polymer ?
#
loop_
_entity_poly.entity_id
_entity_poly.type
_entity_poly.pdbx_seq_one_letter_code
_entity_poly.pdbx_strand_id
1 'polypeptide(L)'
;MVTMRSATPKWMSIQRGENSRRITSERYRRWAGGYRGVVGHREYSEENIDADFWKEVFGAVVVAGPPKRIGEGQVGMNLRYALQSDDPNVPSSVVVKMASPDPTSRATGISLRNYEREVKFYNEVVETLDVRSPRSWFADWHEDGGDIAIVLEDMSPSEQGDQIDGCGIEHAMLAVEQLVKMQGPRWNDPTLADIDWLQRRDAADAERLSALIGMVLPGFLATYTDAILRDVGQAGLDFITTMASKISDYIAAKDAPFTITHGDYRLDNLLFATTPDGVPCAVVDWQTPGHGNGVSDLAYFIGAG
;
A
#
# COMPACT_ATOMS: atom_id res chain seq x y z
N MET A 1 -49.94 4.37 38.70
CA MET A 1 -49.36 3.10 38.18
C MET A 1 -49.46 3.21 36.67
N VAL A 2 -48.42 3.39 35.85
CA VAL A 2 -47.01 3.02 35.92
C VAL A 2 -46.19 4.13 35.22
N THR A 3 -45.07 4.50 35.84
CA THR A 3 -44.03 5.42 35.37
C THR A 3 -43.28 4.88 34.14
N MET A 4 -43.11 5.71 33.10
CA MET A 4 -42.15 5.45 32.02
C MET A 4 -40.72 5.64 32.54
N ARG A 5 -39.92 4.58 32.50
CA ARG A 5 -38.47 4.62 32.74
C ARG A 5 -37.75 4.76 31.40
N SER A 6 -36.97 5.83 31.27
CA SER A 6 -35.98 6.00 30.20
C SER A 6 -34.83 5.00 30.41
N ALA A 7 -34.62 4.10 29.46
CA ALA A 7 -33.46 3.21 29.44
C ALA A 7 -32.40 3.79 28.48
N THR A 8 -31.34 4.35 29.04
CA THR A 8 -30.09 4.66 28.35
C THR A 8 -29.29 3.36 28.14
N PRO A 9 -28.79 3.05 26.94
CA PRO A 9 -27.94 1.88 26.74
C PRO A 9 -26.57 2.05 27.41
N LYS A 10 -26.25 1.13 28.32
CA LYS A 10 -24.94 0.96 28.98
C LYS A 10 -23.91 0.39 28.00
N TRP A 11 -23.21 1.23 27.26
CA TRP A 11 -21.96 0.86 26.58
C TRP A 11 -20.93 2.00 26.65
N MET A 12 -20.60 2.43 27.87
CA MET A 12 -19.45 3.32 28.13
C MET A 12 -18.79 2.89 29.42
N SER A 13 -17.86 1.93 29.32
CA SER A 13 -16.88 1.62 30.36
C SER A 13 -15.90 0.56 29.79
N ILE A 14 -15.12 0.94 28.80
CA ILE A 14 -13.83 0.27 28.58
C ILE A 14 -12.80 1.17 29.27
N GLN A 15 -12.28 0.67 30.38
CA GLN A 15 -11.19 1.30 31.12
C GLN A 15 -10.01 1.46 30.17
N ARG A 16 -9.52 2.70 30.05
CA ARG A 16 -8.29 3.02 29.33
C ARG A 16 -7.14 2.33 30.06
N GLY A 17 -6.69 1.21 29.54
CA GLY A 17 -5.37 0.68 29.86
C GLY A 17 -4.35 1.56 29.15
N GLU A 18 -3.64 2.40 29.91
CA GLU A 18 -2.40 3.02 29.45
C GLU A 18 -1.41 1.92 29.11
N ASN A 19 -1.31 1.59 27.82
CA ASN A 19 -0.23 0.79 27.29
C ASN A 19 0.37 1.52 26.09
N SER A 20 0.87 2.73 26.32
CA SER A 20 1.81 3.36 25.40
C SER A 20 3.10 2.53 25.42
N ARG A 21 3.16 1.50 24.58
CA ARG A 21 4.44 0.85 24.26
C ARG A 21 5.27 1.90 23.52
N ARG A 22 6.13 2.61 24.27
CA ARG A 22 7.29 3.27 23.68
C ARG A 22 8.09 2.19 22.96
N ILE A 23 8.02 2.19 21.63
CA ILE A 23 8.87 1.33 20.80
C ILE A 23 10.28 1.91 20.89
N THR A 24 11.10 1.38 21.80
CA THR A 24 12.54 1.51 21.71
C THR A 24 13.05 0.36 20.85
N SER A 25 13.19 0.58 19.54
CA SER A 25 13.72 -0.40 18.59
C SER A 25 15.24 -0.59 18.82
N GLU A 26 15.62 -1.46 19.76
CA GLU A 26 17.03 -1.83 19.97
C GLU A 26 17.65 -2.56 18.78
N ARG A 27 16.85 -3.07 17.83
CA ARG A 27 17.34 -3.54 16.52
C ARG A 27 17.76 -2.42 15.57
N TYR A 28 17.18 -1.21 15.67
CA TYR A 28 17.52 -0.08 14.81
C TYR A 28 18.86 0.56 15.21
N ARG A 29 19.28 0.44 16.48
CA ARG A 29 20.59 0.92 16.94
C ARG A 29 21.78 0.21 16.28
N ARG A 30 21.58 -0.97 15.65
CA ARG A 30 22.65 -1.64 14.90
C ARG A 30 22.88 -1.04 13.50
N TRP A 31 21.92 -0.28 12.97
CA TRP A 31 22.03 0.43 11.69
C TRP A 31 22.22 1.94 11.85
N ALA A 32 21.62 2.57 12.87
CA ALA A 32 21.75 4.00 13.12
C ALA A 32 23.09 4.43 13.77
N GLY A 33 23.99 3.50 14.05
CA GLY A 33 25.25 3.71 14.78
C GLY A 33 26.51 3.64 13.91
N GLY A 34 26.46 4.07 12.64
CA GLY A 34 27.63 3.93 11.75
C GLY A 34 27.73 4.79 10.50
N TYR A 35 26.72 5.59 10.11
CA TYR A 35 26.81 6.40 8.90
C TYR A 35 26.80 7.90 9.21
N ARG A 36 27.97 8.41 9.63
CA ARG A 36 28.34 9.82 9.43
C ARG A 36 29.52 9.86 8.46
N GLY A 37 29.21 9.74 7.19
CA GLY A 37 30.16 9.87 6.09
C GLY A 37 29.37 9.83 4.79
N VAL A 38 29.49 10.90 4.00
CA VAL A 38 28.95 11.10 2.64
C VAL A 38 28.64 9.77 1.95
N VAL A 39 27.37 9.32 1.94
CA VAL A 39 26.96 8.09 1.24
C VAL A 39 26.60 8.51 -0.18
N GLY A 40 27.41 8.07 -1.14
CA GLY A 40 27.09 8.25 -2.55
C GLY A 40 25.81 7.50 -2.92
N HIS A 41 25.14 8.00 -3.95
CA HIS A 41 24.03 7.34 -4.63
C HIS A 41 24.30 5.85 -4.87
N ARG A 42 23.44 4.95 -4.34
CA ARG A 42 23.47 3.52 -4.67
C ARG A 42 22.43 3.24 -5.75
N GLU A 43 22.91 2.81 -6.91
CA GLU A 43 22.07 2.43 -8.03
C GLU A 43 21.61 0.97 -7.88
N TYR A 44 20.31 0.75 -8.02
CA TYR A 44 19.71 -0.58 -8.02
C TYR A 44 19.31 -0.97 -9.43
N SER A 45 20.01 -1.96 -9.97
CA SER A 45 19.78 -2.54 -11.30
C SER A 45 19.96 -4.05 -11.21
N GLU A 46 19.47 -4.79 -12.20
CA GLU A 46 19.68 -6.25 -12.26
C GLU A 46 21.16 -6.63 -12.25
N GLU A 47 22.06 -5.75 -12.71
CA GLU A 47 23.51 -5.95 -12.68
C GLU A 47 24.11 -5.77 -11.29
N ASN A 48 23.53 -4.88 -10.48
CA ASN A 48 24.01 -4.53 -9.13
C ASN A 48 23.33 -5.32 -8.01
N ILE A 49 22.28 -6.09 -8.30
CA ILE A 49 21.69 -7.10 -7.40
C ILE A 49 22.54 -8.38 -7.49
N ASP A 50 23.77 -8.28 -7.01
CA ASP A 50 24.82 -9.31 -7.11
C ASP A 50 25.06 -10.06 -5.78
N ALA A 51 26.11 -10.87 -5.73
CA ALA A 51 26.46 -11.66 -4.55
C ALA A 51 26.77 -10.80 -3.30
N ASP A 52 27.35 -9.61 -3.47
CA ASP A 52 27.66 -8.71 -2.36
C ASP A 52 26.38 -8.07 -1.83
N PHE A 53 25.46 -7.67 -2.72
CA PHE A 53 24.12 -7.23 -2.33
C PHE A 53 23.38 -8.31 -1.51
N TRP A 54 23.33 -9.55 -1.99
CA TRP A 54 22.63 -10.61 -1.25
C TRP A 54 23.27 -10.92 0.10
N LYS A 55 24.60 -10.87 0.17
CA LYS A 55 25.33 -11.04 1.42
C LYS A 55 25.06 -9.92 2.42
N GLU A 56 24.90 -8.69 1.96
CA GLU A 56 24.48 -7.58 2.80
C GLU A 56 23.07 -7.79 3.37
N VAL A 57 22.10 -8.14 2.50
CA VAL A 57 20.70 -8.35 2.88
C VAL A 57 20.55 -9.46 3.92
N PHE A 58 21.22 -10.60 3.72
CA PHE A 58 21.02 -11.78 4.55
C PHE A 58 22.13 -12.03 5.58
N GLY A 59 23.26 -11.35 5.48
CA GLY A 59 24.43 -11.60 6.34
C GLY A 59 25.13 -12.95 6.06
N ALA A 60 24.81 -13.61 4.95
CA ALA A 60 25.28 -14.95 4.57
C ALA A 60 25.66 -15.02 3.09
N VAL A 61 26.43 -16.03 2.69
CA VAL A 61 26.70 -16.27 1.26
C VAL A 61 25.45 -16.81 0.59
N VAL A 62 24.96 -16.10 -0.43
CA VAL A 62 23.77 -16.47 -1.18
C VAL A 62 24.10 -16.56 -2.66
N VAL A 63 23.66 -17.64 -3.29
CA VAL A 63 23.66 -17.80 -4.73
C VAL A 63 22.24 -17.59 -5.24
N ALA A 64 22.04 -16.55 -6.04
CA ALA A 64 20.77 -16.27 -6.67
C ALA A 64 20.73 -16.85 -8.10
N GLY A 65 19.63 -17.50 -8.45
CA GLY A 65 19.33 -17.88 -9.83
C GLY A 65 18.94 -16.66 -10.69
N PRO A 66 18.79 -16.83 -12.01
CA PRO A 66 18.34 -15.75 -12.89
C PRO A 66 16.93 -15.26 -12.46
N PRO A 67 16.69 -13.94 -12.45
CA PRO A 67 15.40 -13.41 -12.06
C PRO A 67 14.30 -13.78 -13.05
N LYS A 68 13.09 -13.94 -12.53
CA LYS A 68 11.86 -14.04 -13.33
C LYS A 68 10.98 -12.81 -13.07
N ARG A 69 10.66 -12.07 -14.11
CA ARG A 69 9.69 -10.96 -14.00
C ARG A 69 8.30 -11.48 -13.65
N ILE A 70 7.65 -10.82 -12.71
CA ILE A 70 6.28 -11.12 -12.27
C ILE A 70 5.44 -9.83 -12.20
N GLY A 71 4.13 -9.96 -12.33
CA GLY A 71 3.19 -8.84 -12.42
C GLY A 71 3.30 -8.04 -13.73
N GLU A 72 2.39 -7.08 -13.91
CA GLU A 72 2.31 -6.29 -15.15
C GLU A 72 3.35 -5.17 -15.22
N GLY A 73 3.91 -4.76 -14.08
CA GLY A 73 5.06 -3.85 -14.00
C GLY A 73 4.76 -2.42 -14.44
N GLN A 74 3.72 -1.81 -13.86
CA GLN A 74 3.30 -0.43 -14.15
C GLN A 74 4.33 0.61 -13.63
N VAL A 75 4.29 0.94 -12.34
CA VAL A 75 5.14 1.99 -11.73
C VAL A 75 6.48 1.44 -11.22
N GLY A 76 6.57 0.13 -10.99
CA GLY A 76 7.79 -0.58 -10.59
C GLY A 76 7.90 -1.93 -11.29
N MET A 77 9.06 -2.57 -11.14
CA MET A 77 9.33 -3.90 -11.65
C MET A 77 9.48 -4.88 -10.48
N ASN A 78 8.82 -6.04 -10.56
CA ASN A 78 8.97 -7.12 -9.59
C ASN A 78 9.71 -8.30 -10.23
N LEU A 79 10.79 -8.73 -9.60
CA LEU A 79 11.61 -9.85 -10.01
C LEU A 79 11.64 -10.92 -8.94
N ARG A 80 11.20 -12.13 -9.25
CA ARG A 80 11.36 -13.29 -8.37
C ARG A 80 12.76 -13.89 -8.56
N TYR A 81 13.49 -14.07 -7.45
CA TYR A 81 14.76 -14.76 -7.42
C TYR A 81 14.62 -16.07 -6.64
N ALA A 82 15.12 -17.16 -7.19
CA ALA A 82 15.40 -18.37 -6.42
C ALA A 82 16.76 -18.20 -5.74
N LEU A 83 16.85 -18.53 -4.45
CA LEU A 83 18.06 -18.37 -3.65
C LEU A 83 18.54 -19.72 -3.12
N GLN A 84 19.86 -19.85 -3.00
CA GLN A 84 20.54 -20.98 -2.37
C GLN A 84 21.55 -20.45 -1.35
N SER A 85 21.55 -21.05 -0.16
CA SER A 85 22.47 -20.72 0.92
C SER A 85 22.62 -21.91 1.86
N ASP A 86 23.77 -22.04 2.51
CA ASP A 86 23.96 -23.00 3.60
C ASP A 86 23.32 -22.52 4.92
N ASP A 87 22.96 -21.24 5.02
CA ASP A 87 22.26 -20.68 6.17
C ASP A 87 20.74 -20.91 6.04
N PRO A 88 20.11 -21.67 6.97
CA PRO A 88 18.68 -21.98 6.90
C PRO A 88 17.76 -20.77 7.13
N ASN A 89 18.30 -19.62 7.54
CA ASN A 89 17.53 -18.39 7.69
C ASN A 89 17.35 -17.63 6.37
N VAL A 90 18.06 -18.01 5.31
CA VAL A 90 17.86 -17.46 3.96
C VAL A 90 16.69 -18.20 3.31
N PRO A 91 15.65 -17.48 2.84
CA PRO A 91 14.53 -18.12 2.17
C PRO A 91 14.96 -18.73 0.82
N SER A 92 14.25 -19.74 0.34
CA SER A 92 14.52 -20.36 -0.97
C SER A 92 14.14 -19.47 -2.15
N SER A 93 13.32 -18.44 -1.93
CA SER A 93 13.02 -17.40 -2.91
C SER A 93 12.61 -16.08 -2.26
N VAL A 94 12.76 -15.01 -3.04
CA VAL A 94 12.31 -13.65 -2.71
C VAL A 94 11.76 -12.95 -3.94
N VAL A 95 11.02 -11.87 -3.71
CA VAL A 95 10.66 -10.90 -4.74
C VAL A 95 11.45 -9.61 -4.49
N VAL A 96 12.15 -9.13 -5.51
CA VAL A 96 12.80 -7.82 -5.49
C VAL A 96 11.95 -6.85 -6.28
N LYS A 97 11.50 -5.78 -5.64
CA LYS A 97 10.83 -4.65 -6.29
C LYS A 97 11.85 -3.55 -6.58
N MET A 98 11.89 -3.09 -7.81
CA MET A 98 12.77 -2.02 -8.29
C MET A 98 11.99 -0.96 -9.07
N ALA A 99 12.66 0.15 -9.37
CA ALA A 99 12.11 1.19 -10.23
C ALA A 99 11.75 0.61 -11.62
N SER A 100 10.77 1.22 -12.27
CA SER A 100 10.47 0.86 -13.66
C SER A 100 11.67 1.22 -14.56
N PRO A 101 12.03 0.36 -15.54
CA PRO A 101 13.00 0.73 -16.57
C PRO A 101 12.43 1.73 -17.58
N ASP A 102 11.09 1.93 -17.62
CA ASP A 102 10.47 2.97 -18.42
C ASP A 102 10.66 4.36 -17.76
N PRO A 103 11.28 5.33 -18.45
CA PRO A 103 11.56 6.65 -17.88
C PRO A 103 10.31 7.43 -17.46
N THR A 104 9.17 7.22 -18.15
CA THR A 104 7.91 7.95 -17.85
C THR A 104 7.28 7.40 -16.59
N SER A 105 7.19 6.07 -16.46
CA SER A 105 6.74 5.40 -15.23
C SER A 105 7.66 5.75 -14.06
N ARG A 106 8.98 5.76 -14.27
CA ARG A 106 9.96 6.14 -13.22
C ARG A 106 9.78 7.57 -12.76
N ALA A 107 9.68 8.53 -13.69
CA ALA A 107 9.42 9.93 -13.37
C ALA A 107 8.09 10.13 -12.63
N THR A 108 7.07 9.35 -13.01
CA THR A 108 5.78 9.33 -12.30
C THR A 108 5.94 8.84 -10.87
N GLY A 109 6.65 7.72 -10.66
CA GLY A 109 6.94 7.17 -9.33
C GLY A 109 7.67 8.15 -8.42
N ILE A 110 8.65 8.91 -8.95
CA ILE A 110 9.36 9.96 -8.23
C ILE A 110 8.43 11.13 -7.90
N SER A 111 7.74 11.69 -8.90
CA SER A 111 6.88 12.87 -8.72
C SER A 111 5.73 12.64 -7.74
N LEU A 112 5.19 11.40 -7.70
CA LEU A 112 4.15 11.00 -6.77
C LEU A 112 4.70 10.51 -5.42
N ARG A 113 6.03 10.42 -5.25
CA ARG A 113 6.72 9.91 -4.07
C ARG A 113 6.41 8.44 -3.74
N ASN A 114 6.05 7.64 -4.74
CA ASN A 114 5.65 6.24 -4.55
C ASN A 114 6.79 5.38 -3.99
N TYR A 115 8.01 5.57 -4.50
CA TYR A 115 9.19 4.82 -4.07
C TYR A 115 9.56 5.13 -2.62
N GLU A 116 9.59 6.41 -2.26
CA GLU A 116 9.80 6.87 -0.88
C GLU A 116 8.78 6.24 0.07
N ARG A 117 7.49 6.36 -0.27
CA ARG A 117 6.40 5.90 0.60
C ARG A 117 6.46 4.40 0.86
N GLU A 118 6.72 3.61 -0.17
CA GLU A 118 6.77 2.16 -0.02
C GLU A 118 7.95 1.73 0.85
N VAL A 119 9.14 2.31 0.65
CA VAL A 119 10.29 2.02 1.51
C VAL A 119 10.03 2.44 2.94
N LYS A 120 9.52 3.66 3.17
CA LYS A 120 9.22 4.14 4.51
C LYS A 120 8.09 3.36 5.18
N PHE A 121 7.10 2.87 4.43
CA PHE A 121 6.09 1.97 4.98
C PHE A 121 6.70 0.70 5.58
N TYR A 122 7.54 0.01 4.81
CA TYR A 122 8.20 -1.21 5.29
C TYR A 122 9.21 -0.93 6.43
N ASN A 123 9.88 0.22 6.42
CA ASN A 123 10.87 0.55 7.44
C ASN A 123 10.28 1.09 8.75
N GLU A 124 9.16 1.81 8.69
CA GLU A 124 8.67 2.62 9.82
C GLU A 124 7.29 2.21 10.33
N VAL A 125 6.41 1.67 9.48
CA VAL A 125 4.98 1.56 9.79
C VAL A 125 4.46 0.12 9.83
N VAL A 126 4.91 -0.75 8.94
CA VAL A 126 4.36 -2.11 8.80
C VAL A 126 4.33 -2.90 10.11
N GLU A 127 5.38 -2.78 10.94
CA GLU A 127 5.51 -3.44 12.25
C GLU A 127 4.56 -2.88 13.32
N THR A 128 3.83 -1.81 13.02
CA THR A 128 2.80 -1.22 13.89
C THR A 128 1.40 -1.71 13.55
N LEU A 129 1.25 -2.52 12.51
CA LEU A 129 -0.01 -3.03 11.98
C LEU A 129 -0.09 -4.56 12.15
N ASP A 130 -1.29 -5.11 12.14
CA ASP A 130 -1.52 -6.56 12.18
C ASP A 130 -1.78 -7.15 10.78
N VAL A 131 -1.75 -6.30 9.75
CA VAL A 131 -2.02 -6.69 8.35
C VAL A 131 -0.99 -7.70 7.87
N ARG A 132 -1.44 -8.69 7.12
CA ARG A 132 -0.52 -9.61 6.46
C ARG A 132 0.04 -8.97 5.19
N SER A 133 1.20 -8.33 5.33
CA SER A 133 2.04 -7.90 4.21
C SER A 133 3.26 -8.83 4.07
N PRO A 134 3.88 -8.96 2.88
CA PRO A 134 5.15 -9.68 2.74
C PRO A 134 6.19 -9.16 3.72
N ARG A 135 6.96 -10.04 4.35
CA ARG A 135 8.09 -9.59 5.18
C ARG A 135 9.10 -8.85 4.29
N SER A 136 9.55 -7.68 4.74
CA SER A 136 10.69 -6.99 4.12
C SER A 136 12.00 -7.46 4.76
N TRP A 137 12.94 -7.86 3.91
CA TRP A 137 14.31 -8.20 4.28
C TRP A 137 15.24 -7.00 4.10
N PHE A 138 14.90 -6.12 3.17
CA PHE A 138 15.65 -4.93 2.81
C PHE A 138 14.70 -3.95 2.12
N ALA A 139 14.86 -2.65 2.40
CA ALA A 139 14.15 -1.59 1.72
C ALA A 139 14.99 -0.31 1.75
N ASP A 140 15.45 0.13 0.58
CA ASP A 140 16.20 1.35 0.42
C ASP A 140 15.80 2.08 -0.86
N TRP A 141 15.97 3.40 -0.86
CA TRP A 141 15.70 4.25 -2.01
C TRP A 141 16.59 5.49 -2.01
N HIS A 142 16.79 6.07 -3.18
CA HIS A 142 17.49 7.33 -3.35
C HIS A 142 16.58 8.40 -3.97
N GLU A 143 16.54 9.56 -3.32
CA GLU A 143 15.65 10.67 -3.67
C GLU A 143 15.91 11.25 -5.06
N ASP A 144 17.16 11.57 -5.38
CA ASP A 144 17.50 12.23 -6.65
C ASP A 144 17.34 11.35 -7.89
N GLY A 145 17.66 10.05 -7.79
CA GLY A 145 17.62 9.10 -8.91
C GLY A 145 16.30 8.35 -9.05
N GLY A 146 15.51 8.26 -7.98
CA GLY A 146 14.38 7.33 -7.89
C GLY A 146 14.80 5.86 -7.93
N ASP A 147 16.06 5.58 -7.60
CA ASP A 147 16.51 4.21 -7.41
C ASP A 147 15.87 3.64 -6.16
N ILE A 148 15.38 2.41 -6.25
CA ILE A 148 14.68 1.73 -5.18
C ILE A 148 14.98 0.24 -5.30
N ALA A 149 15.23 -0.40 -4.16
CA ALA A 149 15.20 -1.84 -4.03
C ALA A 149 14.48 -2.22 -2.74
N ILE A 150 13.46 -3.07 -2.87
CA ILE A 150 12.80 -3.72 -1.74
C ILE A 150 12.89 -5.22 -1.95
N VAL A 151 13.50 -5.94 -1.00
CA VAL A 151 13.55 -7.41 -0.99
C VAL A 151 12.44 -7.91 -0.08
N LEU A 152 11.46 -8.57 -0.68
CA LEU A 152 10.25 -9.07 -0.02
C LEU A 152 10.22 -10.60 0.00
N GLU A 153 9.57 -11.13 1.03
CA GLU A 153 9.11 -12.51 1.07
C GLU A 153 8.35 -12.87 -0.22
N ASP A 154 8.68 -14.02 -0.81
CA ASP A 154 7.91 -14.59 -1.90
C ASP A 154 6.64 -15.24 -1.35
N MET A 155 5.49 -14.69 -1.75
CA MET A 155 4.18 -15.09 -1.23
C MET A 155 3.62 -16.36 -1.90
N SER A 156 4.35 -16.94 -2.85
CA SER A 156 3.99 -18.22 -3.46
C SER A 156 3.69 -19.27 -2.37
N PRO A 157 2.63 -20.09 -2.53
CA PRO A 157 1.78 -20.26 -3.71
C PRO A 157 0.55 -19.33 -3.74
N SER A 158 0.57 -18.20 -3.03
CA SER A 158 -0.50 -17.21 -3.10
C SER A 158 -0.42 -16.40 -4.40
N GLU A 159 -1.56 -16.20 -5.06
CA GLU A 159 -1.67 -15.57 -6.38
C GLU A 159 -2.53 -14.31 -6.33
N GLN A 160 -2.30 -13.42 -7.30
CA GLN A 160 -3.00 -12.16 -7.44
C GLN A 160 -4.50 -12.35 -7.62
N GLY A 161 -5.32 -11.53 -6.96
CA GLY A 161 -6.74 -11.41 -7.27
C GLY A 161 -6.96 -10.85 -8.68
N ASP A 162 -8.15 -11.07 -9.23
CA ASP A 162 -8.53 -10.57 -10.55
C ASP A 162 -9.55 -9.44 -10.39
N GLN A 163 -9.14 -8.20 -10.65
CA GLN A 163 -10.04 -7.06 -10.56
C GLN A 163 -11.13 -7.04 -11.65
N ILE A 164 -10.91 -7.68 -12.80
CA ILE A 164 -11.85 -7.68 -13.93
C ILE A 164 -12.97 -8.68 -13.68
N ASP A 165 -12.62 -9.90 -13.29
CA ASP A 165 -13.59 -10.96 -12.99
C ASP A 165 -14.16 -10.83 -11.57
N GLY A 166 -13.49 -10.09 -10.69
CA GLY A 166 -13.86 -9.89 -9.30
C GLY A 166 -13.51 -11.08 -8.41
N CYS A 167 -14.11 -11.12 -7.21
CA CYS A 167 -13.90 -12.23 -6.28
C CYS A 167 -15.18 -12.77 -5.64
N GLY A 168 -15.12 -14.01 -5.16
CA GLY A 168 -16.18 -14.62 -4.36
C GLY A 168 -16.24 -14.02 -2.95
N ILE A 169 -17.39 -14.19 -2.28
CA ILE A 169 -17.64 -13.65 -0.94
C ILE A 169 -16.59 -14.08 0.10
N GLU A 170 -16.04 -15.30 -0.03
CA GLU A 170 -15.03 -15.82 0.89
C GLU A 170 -13.71 -15.01 0.80
N HIS A 171 -13.24 -14.72 -0.41
CA HIS A 171 -12.08 -13.85 -0.62
C HIS A 171 -12.36 -12.41 -0.19
N ALA A 172 -13.55 -11.89 -0.48
CA ALA A 172 -13.96 -10.56 -0.02
C ALA A 172 -13.93 -10.45 1.52
N MET A 173 -14.39 -11.47 2.24
CA MET A 173 -14.32 -11.50 3.70
C MET A 173 -12.88 -11.50 4.22
N LEU A 174 -11.98 -12.26 3.59
CA LEU A 174 -10.55 -12.23 3.93
C LEU A 174 -9.92 -10.86 3.67
N ALA A 175 -10.26 -10.23 2.54
CA ALA A 175 -9.80 -8.88 2.21
C ALA A 175 -10.29 -7.84 3.25
N VAL A 176 -11.55 -7.93 3.69
CA VAL A 176 -12.09 -7.05 4.74
C VAL A 176 -11.43 -7.33 6.08
N GLU A 177 -11.11 -8.59 6.40
CA GLU A 177 -10.36 -8.93 7.62
C GLU A 177 -8.96 -8.28 7.62
N GLN A 178 -8.27 -8.26 6.48
CA GLN A 178 -6.99 -7.57 6.34
C GLN A 178 -7.12 -6.05 6.49
N LEU A 179 -8.21 -5.43 6.02
CA LEU A 179 -8.49 -4.02 6.31
C LEU A 179 -8.63 -3.77 7.81
N VAL A 180 -9.35 -4.63 8.53
CA VAL A 180 -9.51 -4.48 9.98
C VAL A 180 -8.15 -4.62 10.69
N LYS A 181 -7.31 -5.57 10.28
CA LYS A 181 -5.96 -5.76 10.82
C LYS A 181 -5.01 -4.61 10.49
N MET A 182 -5.18 -3.97 9.34
CA MET A 182 -4.43 -2.78 8.95
C MET A 182 -4.88 -1.55 9.75
N GLN A 183 -6.19 -1.31 9.82
CA GLN A 183 -6.76 -0.06 10.31
C GLN A 183 -6.95 -0.03 11.82
N GLY A 184 -7.22 -1.19 12.44
CA GLY A 184 -7.54 -1.32 13.86
C GLY A 184 -6.41 -0.86 14.80
N PRO A 185 -5.15 -1.33 14.61
CA PRO A 185 -4.04 -0.99 15.52
C PRO A 185 -3.72 0.50 15.60
N ARG A 186 -4.03 1.26 14.54
CA ARG A 186 -3.75 2.70 14.42
C ARG A 186 -5.02 3.54 14.33
N TRP A 187 -6.16 2.99 14.76
CA TRP A 187 -7.45 3.65 14.67
C TRP A 187 -7.49 4.92 15.53
N ASN A 188 -7.74 6.06 14.88
CA ASN A 188 -7.74 7.39 15.47
C ASN A 188 -6.46 7.73 16.26
N ASP A 189 -5.33 7.16 15.84
CA ASP A 189 -4.02 7.45 16.42
C ASP A 189 -3.51 8.82 15.91
N PRO A 190 -3.42 9.84 16.79
CA PRO A 190 -3.00 11.17 16.37
C PRO A 190 -1.55 11.22 15.89
N THR A 191 -0.70 10.26 16.27
CA THR A 191 0.71 10.22 15.85
C THR A 191 0.87 9.96 14.35
N LEU A 192 -0.14 9.42 13.67
CA LEU A 192 -0.16 9.31 12.21
C LEU A 192 -0.16 10.69 11.52
N ALA A 193 -0.58 11.76 12.21
CA ALA A 193 -0.52 13.12 11.69
C ALA A 193 0.91 13.69 11.64
N ASP A 194 1.85 13.10 12.39
CA ASP A 194 3.24 13.55 12.46
C ASP A 194 4.13 12.90 11.38
N ILE A 195 3.64 11.86 10.69
CA ILE A 195 4.37 11.15 9.63
C ILE A 195 4.26 11.91 8.31
N ASP A 196 5.27 12.67 7.93
CA ASP A 196 5.23 13.64 6.81
C ASP A 196 5.02 13.03 5.41
N TRP A 197 5.42 11.77 5.22
CA TRP A 197 5.38 11.06 3.94
C TRP A 197 4.04 10.35 3.67
N LEU A 198 3.21 10.12 4.70
CA LEU A 198 1.87 9.56 4.51
C LEU A 198 1.02 10.51 3.67
N GLN A 199 0.34 9.96 2.66
CA GLN A 199 -0.56 10.75 1.85
C GLN A 199 -1.72 11.28 2.70
N ARG A 200 -2.01 12.56 2.56
CA ARG A 200 -3.17 13.22 3.17
C ARG A 200 -3.91 13.93 2.06
N ARG A 201 -5.21 14.15 2.29
CA ARG A 201 -5.98 15.08 1.48
C ARG A 201 -6.21 16.34 2.29
N ASP A 202 -5.60 17.43 1.86
CA ASP A 202 -5.88 18.76 2.37
C ASP A 202 -6.70 19.59 1.38
N ALA A 203 -6.95 20.86 1.71
CA ALA A 203 -7.72 21.75 0.86
C ALA A 203 -6.98 22.08 -0.47
N ALA A 204 -5.65 22.13 -0.45
CA ALA A 204 -4.86 22.36 -1.67
C ALA A 204 -4.89 21.11 -2.58
N ASP A 205 -4.90 19.91 -2.01
CA ASP A 205 -5.12 18.68 -2.77
C ASP A 205 -6.51 18.64 -3.43
N ALA A 206 -7.53 19.19 -2.75
CA ALA A 206 -8.87 19.30 -3.32
C ALA A 206 -8.89 20.16 -4.60
N GLU A 207 -8.25 21.33 -4.55
CA GLU A 207 -8.14 22.22 -5.71
C GLU A 207 -7.37 21.58 -6.86
N ARG A 208 -6.23 20.93 -6.55
CA ARG A 208 -5.41 20.22 -7.55
C ARG A 208 -6.19 19.08 -8.21
N LEU A 209 -6.90 18.27 -7.44
CA LEU A 209 -7.67 17.15 -7.98
C LEU A 209 -8.89 17.63 -8.78
N SER A 210 -9.54 18.72 -8.35
CA SER A 210 -10.62 19.36 -9.12
C SER A 210 -10.11 19.86 -10.48
N ALA A 211 -8.95 20.54 -10.50
CA ALA A 211 -8.33 20.98 -11.74
C ALA A 211 -7.94 19.81 -12.65
N LEU A 212 -7.37 18.74 -12.08
CA LEU A 212 -7.02 17.52 -12.82
C LEU A 212 -8.26 16.87 -13.44
N ILE A 213 -9.34 16.71 -12.69
CA ILE A 213 -10.62 16.19 -13.20
C ILE A 213 -11.13 17.07 -14.34
N GLY A 214 -11.13 18.40 -14.16
CA GLY A 214 -11.54 19.34 -15.21
C GLY A 214 -10.71 19.20 -16.49
N MET A 215 -9.42 18.90 -16.37
CA MET A 215 -8.53 18.68 -17.51
C MET A 215 -8.79 17.35 -18.23
N VAL A 216 -9.01 16.25 -17.49
CA VAL A 216 -9.15 14.90 -18.08
C VAL A 216 -10.58 14.55 -18.50
N LEU A 217 -11.59 15.15 -17.85
CA LEU A 217 -13.00 14.84 -18.08
C LEU A 217 -13.45 15.00 -19.53
N PRO A 218 -13.05 16.03 -20.29
CA PRO A 218 -13.42 16.14 -21.71
C PRO A 218 -12.94 14.96 -22.56
N GLY A 219 -11.69 14.51 -22.33
CA GLY A 219 -11.14 13.35 -23.02
C GLY A 219 -11.87 12.06 -22.64
N PHE A 220 -12.12 11.86 -21.34
CA PHE A 220 -12.91 10.74 -20.85
C PHE A 220 -14.31 10.71 -21.50
N LEU A 221 -15.03 11.82 -21.51
CA LEU A 221 -16.36 11.88 -22.13
C LEU A 221 -16.29 11.65 -23.64
N ALA A 222 -15.28 12.18 -24.33
CA ALA A 222 -15.10 11.93 -25.76
C ALA A 222 -14.91 10.43 -26.07
N THR A 223 -14.24 9.69 -25.18
CA THR A 223 -14.00 8.25 -25.34
C THR A 223 -15.19 7.39 -24.93
N TYR A 224 -15.87 7.72 -23.82
CA TYR A 224 -16.79 6.79 -23.16
C TYR A 224 -18.27 7.18 -23.23
N THR A 225 -18.64 8.33 -23.80
CA THR A 225 -20.05 8.79 -23.85
C THR A 225 -20.99 7.73 -24.45
N ASP A 226 -20.65 7.15 -25.60
CA ASP A 226 -21.53 6.17 -26.26
C ASP A 226 -21.70 4.90 -25.42
N ALA A 227 -20.65 4.47 -24.72
CA ALA A 227 -20.72 3.31 -23.83
C ALA A 227 -21.59 3.60 -22.61
N ILE A 228 -21.40 4.76 -21.98
CA ILE A 228 -22.19 5.19 -20.82
C ILE A 228 -23.67 5.31 -21.20
N LEU A 229 -23.99 5.95 -22.32
CA LEU A 229 -25.37 6.10 -22.80
C LEU A 229 -26.04 4.76 -23.09
N ARG A 230 -25.29 3.80 -23.64
CA ARG A 230 -25.81 2.46 -23.92
C ARG A 230 -26.09 1.67 -22.64
N ASP A 231 -25.19 1.73 -21.66
CA ASP A 231 -25.23 0.82 -20.51
C ASP A 231 -26.03 1.40 -19.32
N VAL A 232 -25.97 2.72 -19.09
CA VAL A 232 -26.64 3.41 -17.96
C VAL A 232 -27.47 4.62 -18.37
N GLY A 233 -27.48 5.00 -19.65
CA GLY A 233 -28.28 6.11 -20.17
C GLY A 233 -27.79 7.48 -19.71
N GLN A 234 -28.67 8.48 -19.89
CA GLN A 234 -28.37 9.88 -19.53
C GLN A 234 -28.01 10.05 -18.04
N ALA A 235 -28.58 9.22 -17.16
CA ALA A 235 -28.30 9.25 -15.73
C ALA A 235 -26.81 9.04 -15.40
N GLY A 236 -26.07 8.26 -16.21
CA GLY A 236 -24.63 8.08 -16.02
C GLY A 236 -23.83 9.35 -16.32
N LEU A 237 -24.17 10.05 -17.40
CA LEU A 237 -23.54 11.34 -17.74
C LEU A 237 -23.85 12.43 -16.70
N ASP A 238 -25.10 12.45 -16.24
CA ASP A 238 -25.56 13.38 -15.20
C ASP A 238 -24.83 13.10 -13.87
N PHE A 239 -24.62 11.82 -13.53
CA PHE A 239 -23.84 11.42 -12.37
C PHE A 239 -22.40 11.90 -12.46
N ILE A 240 -21.72 11.68 -13.59
CA ILE A 240 -20.32 12.12 -13.79
C ILE A 240 -20.20 13.64 -13.65
N THR A 241 -21.12 14.38 -14.29
CA THR A 241 -21.15 15.85 -14.22
C THR A 241 -21.38 16.32 -12.78
N THR A 242 -22.32 15.68 -12.08
CA THR A 242 -22.62 16.00 -10.67
C THR A 242 -21.42 15.70 -9.78
N MET A 243 -20.79 14.53 -9.92
CA MET A 243 -19.61 14.13 -9.17
C MET A 243 -18.45 15.11 -9.38
N ALA A 244 -18.16 15.48 -10.63
CA ALA A 244 -17.12 16.45 -10.95
C ALA A 244 -17.37 17.81 -10.25
N SER A 245 -18.63 18.25 -10.18
CA SER A 245 -19.00 19.49 -9.46
C SER A 245 -18.89 19.39 -7.93
N LYS A 246 -18.82 18.17 -7.39
CA LYS A 246 -18.80 17.88 -5.95
C LYS A 246 -17.47 17.38 -5.43
N ILE A 247 -16.45 17.24 -6.27
CA ILE A 247 -15.18 16.65 -5.84
C ILE A 247 -14.50 17.48 -4.74
N SER A 248 -14.52 18.81 -4.82
CA SER A 248 -13.91 19.67 -3.80
C SER A 248 -14.64 19.56 -2.46
N ASP A 249 -15.98 19.52 -2.48
CA ASP A 249 -16.81 19.30 -1.28
C ASP A 249 -16.50 17.94 -0.66
N TYR A 250 -16.39 16.89 -1.48
CA TYR A 250 -16.08 15.53 -1.05
C TYR A 250 -14.70 15.42 -0.39
N ILE A 251 -13.68 16.07 -0.96
CA ILE A 251 -12.32 16.03 -0.40
C ILE A 251 -12.21 16.86 0.88
N ALA A 252 -12.91 18.00 0.93
CA ALA A 252 -12.95 18.85 2.11
C ALA A 252 -13.71 18.20 3.28
N ALA A 253 -14.63 17.27 2.99
CA ALA A 253 -15.33 16.50 4.00
C ALA A 253 -14.35 15.59 4.77
N LYS A 254 -14.12 15.93 6.04
CA LYS A 254 -13.24 15.20 6.96
C LYS A 254 -14.07 14.49 8.02
N ASP A 255 -14.52 13.29 7.69
CA ASP A 255 -15.23 12.44 8.64
C ASP A 255 -14.24 11.54 9.38
N ALA A 256 -13.76 12.02 10.54
CA ALA A 256 -13.05 11.20 11.51
C ALA A 256 -13.98 10.09 12.07
N PRO A 257 -13.43 8.98 12.61
CA PRO A 257 -12.03 8.72 12.92
C PRO A 257 -11.16 8.45 11.69
N PHE A 258 -9.89 8.87 11.76
CA PHE A 258 -8.88 8.55 10.75
C PHE A 258 -7.99 7.41 11.18
N THR A 259 -7.38 6.73 10.21
CA THR A 259 -6.45 5.63 10.41
C THR A 259 -5.49 5.57 9.22
N ILE A 260 -4.60 4.58 9.20
CA ILE A 260 -3.80 4.29 8.03
C ILE A 260 -4.66 3.71 6.90
N THR A 261 -4.47 4.20 5.69
CA THR A 261 -5.10 3.69 4.48
C THR A 261 -4.05 3.10 3.55
N HIS A 262 -4.42 2.09 2.78
CA HIS A 262 -3.56 1.55 1.72
C HIS A 262 -3.51 2.50 0.51
N GLY A 263 -4.64 3.12 0.15
CA GLY A 263 -4.74 4.09 -0.94
C GLY A 263 -5.03 3.46 -2.31
N ASP A 264 -4.49 2.26 -2.58
CA ASP A 264 -4.76 1.46 -3.78
C ASP A 264 -5.33 0.06 -3.42
N TYR A 265 -6.27 -0.01 -2.47
CA TYR A 265 -6.79 -1.29 -1.96
C TYR A 265 -7.79 -1.95 -2.92
N ARG A 266 -7.28 -2.65 -3.92
CA ARG A 266 -8.04 -3.36 -4.96
C ARG A 266 -7.57 -4.81 -5.09
N LEU A 267 -8.38 -5.67 -5.74
CA LEU A 267 -8.10 -7.11 -5.85
C LEU A 267 -6.72 -7.43 -6.43
N ASP A 268 -6.25 -6.65 -7.41
CA ASP A 268 -4.92 -6.79 -8.00
C ASP A 268 -3.78 -6.64 -6.99
N ASN A 269 -4.02 -5.98 -5.85
CA ASN A 269 -3.04 -5.77 -4.78
C ASN A 269 -3.27 -6.71 -3.58
N LEU A 270 -4.09 -7.74 -3.78
CA LEU A 270 -4.34 -8.81 -2.82
C LEU A 270 -3.84 -10.13 -3.38
N LEU A 271 -3.11 -10.89 -2.57
CA LEU A 271 -2.67 -12.23 -2.90
C LEU A 271 -3.45 -13.26 -2.08
N PHE A 272 -4.06 -14.25 -2.73
CA PHE A 272 -4.86 -15.30 -2.11
C PHE A 272 -4.19 -16.66 -2.27
N ALA A 273 -4.22 -17.48 -1.22
CA ALA A 273 -3.65 -18.83 -1.26
C ALA A 273 -4.31 -19.70 -2.34
N THR A 274 -3.51 -20.35 -3.18
CA THR A 274 -4.01 -21.39 -4.11
C THR A 274 -3.91 -22.80 -3.53
N THR A 275 -3.21 -22.95 -2.39
CA THR A 275 -3.05 -24.22 -1.67
C THR A 275 -3.25 -24.01 -0.15
N PRO A 276 -3.56 -25.06 0.63
CA PRO A 276 -3.84 -24.93 2.07
C PRO A 276 -2.67 -24.40 2.93
N ASP A 277 -1.43 -24.54 2.45
CA ASP A 277 -0.22 -24.05 3.10
C ASP A 277 0.13 -22.59 2.72
N GLY A 278 -0.58 -22.02 1.74
CA GLY A 278 -0.44 -20.62 1.34
C GLY A 278 -1.00 -19.63 2.36
N VAL A 279 -0.70 -18.36 2.15
CA VAL A 279 -1.21 -17.27 3.00
C VAL A 279 -2.63 -16.93 2.55
N PRO A 280 -3.66 -17.04 3.42
CA PRO A 280 -5.05 -16.92 2.98
C PRO A 280 -5.36 -15.63 2.22
N CYS A 281 -4.85 -14.51 2.72
CA CYS A 281 -4.89 -13.22 2.04
C CYS A 281 -3.73 -12.36 2.53
N ALA A 282 -2.97 -11.77 1.61
CA ALA A 282 -1.92 -10.81 1.88
C ALA A 282 -2.11 -9.53 1.06
N VAL A 283 -1.72 -8.40 1.64
CA VAL A 283 -1.80 -7.08 1.04
C VAL A 283 -0.41 -6.66 0.56
N VAL A 284 -0.32 -6.30 -0.72
CA VAL A 284 0.92 -5.89 -1.39
C VAL A 284 0.77 -4.51 -2.03
N ASP A 285 1.89 -3.95 -2.51
CA ASP A 285 1.95 -2.68 -3.22
C ASP A 285 1.63 -1.42 -2.37
N TRP A 286 2.46 -1.21 -1.35
CA TRP A 286 2.33 -0.11 -0.39
C TRP A 286 2.89 1.22 -0.91
N GLN A 287 2.63 1.58 -2.16
CA GLN A 287 3.12 2.82 -2.79
C GLN A 287 2.29 4.06 -2.48
N THR A 288 1.03 3.88 -2.06
CA THR A 288 0.08 4.97 -1.79
C THR A 288 -0.45 5.04 -0.35
N PRO A 289 0.30 4.62 0.69
CA PRO A 289 -0.20 4.62 2.05
C PRO A 289 -0.52 6.04 2.51
N GLY A 290 -1.63 6.17 3.21
CA GLY A 290 -2.19 7.45 3.61
C GLY A 290 -2.68 7.49 5.04
N HIS A 291 -3.09 8.68 5.47
CA HIS A 291 -3.77 8.94 6.72
C HIS A 291 -5.13 9.58 6.40
N GLY A 292 -6.21 8.85 6.63
CA GLY A 292 -7.56 9.26 6.24
C GLY A 292 -8.66 8.34 6.75
N ASN A 293 -9.83 8.43 6.13
CA ASN A 293 -10.98 7.59 6.49
C ASN A 293 -10.78 6.16 5.96
N GLY A 294 -10.76 5.17 6.87
CA GLY A 294 -10.55 3.76 6.50
C GLY A 294 -11.62 3.19 5.57
N VAL A 295 -12.82 3.78 5.52
CA VAL A 295 -13.89 3.37 4.60
C VAL A 295 -13.51 3.62 3.14
N SER A 296 -12.58 4.53 2.85
CA SER A 296 -12.14 4.78 1.48
C SER A 296 -11.52 3.55 0.82
N ASP A 297 -10.71 2.77 1.54
CA ASP A 297 -10.14 1.52 1.00
C ASP A 297 -11.22 0.45 0.79
N LEU A 298 -12.18 0.34 1.71
CA LEU A 298 -13.31 -0.59 1.58
C LEU A 298 -14.20 -0.23 0.37
N ALA A 299 -14.50 1.06 0.21
CA ALA A 299 -15.29 1.54 -0.92
C ALA A 299 -14.56 1.33 -2.24
N TYR A 300 -13.23 1.50 -2.25
CA TYR A 300 -12.44 1.26 -3.45
C TYR A 300 -12.40 -0.22 -3.82
N PHE A 301 -12.18 -1.10 -2.84
CA PHE A 301 -12.27 -2.55 -3.03
C PHE A 301 -13.62 -2.97 -3.64
N ILE A 302 -14.73 -2.59 -3.00
CA ILE A 302 -16.08 -2.97 -3.46
C ILE A 302 -16.40 -2.35 -4.83
N GLY A 303 -15.93 -1.13 -5.09
CA GLY A 303 -16.23 -0.40 -6.32
C GLY A 303 -15.38 -0.82 -7.52
N ALA A 304 -14.19 -1.38 -7.28
CA ALA A 304 -13.24 -1.73 -8.32
C ALA A 304 -13.38 -3.17 -8.84
N GLY A 305 -14.02 -4.08 -8.08
CA GLY A 305 -14.25 -5.47 -8.45
C GLY A 305 -14.27 -6.41 -7.24
#